data_AF-A0A811KVZ0-F1
#
_entry.id   AF-A0A811KVZ0-F1
#
_cell.length_a   1.000
_cell.length_b   1.000
_cell.length_c   1.000
_cell.angle_alpha   90.00
_cell.angle_beta   90.00
_cell.angle_gamma   90.00
#
_symmetry.space_group_name_H-M   'P 1'
#
loop_
_entity.id
_entity.type
_entity.pdbx_description
1 polymer ?
#
loop_
_entity_poly.entity_id
_entity_poly.type
_entity_poly.pdbx_seq_one_letter_code
_entity_poly.pdbx_strand_id
1 'polypeptide(L)'
;MVMGCKVGNVEAKDATVRAICQAALPQGYFGSFVEPLCPGNEKENKLEVTSQTIGEPSQVVVMSTVCPVSMNSNQSNTNVMLTAKNLQVGRLLINSVQQCGDRLLNSWEVVLSTLQHLFWILGIKSTANGAFKMDTSTEGKASNGAAIVTTAVTSELPELNTMLNKLFESTSKYDETSLHHVIASLCKLSNDGMIVGKQNLSKEPSLFPLARLLQTAENNLNRFVIFWRPVTSHLLEICVHPNGILRDWGALCLTSLVKSALKSLNDEDPKVDIVKQEQLILSPLSAMNESEYIDVRSKQIDCLLNVLQSDRHHLSPELWPVVINIVTAVVEHKSVANAELVDQGFGIAKLLIKEFLSGLPLDCVQLVVETDAKYGHQQLNMNISLAAVGLLWDISDFVSGISHVGGGNENVEQMWLVIYNCLSELCVDSRPPVRKSACDTLLQTVAAHGHILKASTWDHMVWKILFPMLDKVRVETKNASTKKADSSALGAPNMILHHSRDTESKQWAETTVRTFGGVVKIFNAQRNTLVELKTFEECWKTLLKFIEYVAGTDNSEMSLAALKNFQKLLFGRAQTAADPKEKKNGEAP
;
A
#
# COMPACT_ATOMS: atom_id res chain seq x y z
N MET A 1 38.87 -5.99 -25.20
CA MET A 1 38.07 -5.47 -24.07
C MET A 1 38.72 -5.78 -22.72
N VAL A 2 38.78 -7.05 -22.30
CA VAL A 2 39.34 -7.46 -20.99
C VAL A 2 40.76 -6.92 -20.76
N MET A 3 41.65 -7.01 -21.77
CA MET A 3 43.00 -6.45 -21.68
C MET A 3 43.01 -4.92 -21.47
N GLY A 4 42.15 -4.18 -22.17
CA GLY A 4 42.02 -2.72 -21.97
C GLY A 4 41.57 -2.37 -20.54
N CYS A 5 40.63 -3.14 -19.99
CA CYS A 5 40.19 -3.01 -18.59
C CYS A 5 41.30 -3.38 -17.59
N LYS A 6 42.12 -4.40 -17.90
CA LYS A 6 43.23 -4.84 -17.04
C LYS A 6 44.39 -3.85 -17.02
N VAL A 7 44.69 -3.22 -18.16
CA VAL A 7 45.78 -2.27 -18.33
C VAL A 7 45.38 -0.85 -17.91
N GLY A 8 44.08 -0.57 -17.73
CA GLY A 8 43.59 0.76 -17.36
C GLY A 8 43.61 1.77 -18.51
N ASN A 9 43.76 1.32 -19.76
CA ASN A 9 43.71 2.20 -20.93
C ASN A 9 42.23 2.47 -21.28
N VAL A 10 41.73 3.63 -20.84
CA VAL A 10 40.33 4.04 -20.98
C VAL A 10 39.91 4.16 -22.43
N GLU A 11 40.73 4.78 -23.28
CA GLU A 11 40.43 4.99 -24.71
C GLU A 11 40.31 3.66 -25.46
N ALA A 12 41.30 2.77 -25.30
CA ALA A 12 41.28 1.46 -25.92
C ALA A 12 40.11 0.60 -25.40
N LYS A 13 39.80 0.70 -24.10
CA LYS A 13 38.63 0.05 -23.49
C LYS A 13 37.34 0.54 -24.14
N ASP A 14 37.09 1.85 -24.12
CA ASP A 14 35.84 2.46 -24.60
C ASP A 14 35.64 2.23 -26.10
N ALA A 15 36.69 2.36 -26.91
CA ALA A 15 36.65 2.05 -28.34
C ALA A 15 36.31 0.57 -28.58
N THR A 16 36.92 -0.35 -27.83
CA THR A 16 36.64 -1.79 -27.99
C THR A 16 35.23 -2.15 -27.51
N VAL A 17 34.77 -1.60 -26.39
CA VAL A 17 33.41 -1.81 -25.88
C VAL A 17 32.40 -1.34 -26.93
N ARG A 18 32.56 -0.13 -27.46
CA ARG A 18 31.67 0.43 -28.49
C ARG A 18 31.66 -0.42 -29.76
N ALA A 19 32.82 -0.91 -30.20
CA ALA A 19 32.91 -1.78 -31.39
C ALA A 19 32.18 -3.12 -31.19
N ILE A 20 32.33 -3.76 -30.03
CA ILE A 20 31.61 -5.01 -29.71
C ILE A 20 30.10 -4.74 -29.60
N CYS A 21 29.70 -3.66 -28.93
CA CYS A 21 28.31 -3.26 -28.81
C CYS A 21 27.65 -2.98 -30.18
N GLN A 22 28.36 -2.29 -31.07
CA GLN A 22 27.91 -2.03 -32.44
C GLN A 22 27.74 -3.32 -33.23
N ALA A 23 28.67 -4.27 -33.12
CA ALA A 23 28.61 -5.55 -33.82
C ALA A 23 27.56 -6.53 -33.25
N ALA A 24 27.14 -6.34 -31.99
CA ALA A 24 26.06 -7.11 -31.36
C ALA A 24 24.67 -6.77 -31.91
N LEU A 25 24.54 -5.67 -32.66
CA LEU A 25 23.27 -5.19 -33.19
C LEU A 25 23.29 -5.09 -34.72
N PRO A 26 22.12 -4.94 -35.36
CA PRO A 26 22.05 -4.85 -36.82
C PRO A 26 22.79 -3.64 -37.38
N GLN A 27 23.27 -3.78 -38.61
CA GLN A 27 24.09 -2.75 -39.26
C GLN A 27 23.32 -1.42 -39.37
N GLY A 28 23.97 -0.32 -38.98
CA GLY A 28 23.35 1.02 -38.96
C GLY A 28 22.40 1.29 -37.79
N TYR A 29 22.05 0.28 -36.99
CA TYR A 29 21.12 0.43 -35.87
C TYR A 29 21.76 1.10 -34.65
N PHE A 30 23.02 0.76 -34.32
CA PHE A 30 23.70 1.25 -33.11
C PHE A 30 23.80 2.78 -33.02
N GLY A 31 24.01 3.46 -34.16
CA GLY A 31 24.11 4.92 -34.21
C GLY A 31 22.79 5.67 -33.95
N SER A 32 21.66 4.96 -33.87
CA SER A 32 20.36 5.58 -33.62
C SER A 32 20.17 6.01 -32.15
N PHE A 33 20.85 5.35 -31.20
CA PHE A 33 20.73 5.64 -29.76
C PHE A 33 22.06 5.93 -29.05
N VAL A 34 23.20 5.91 -29.75
CA VAL A 34 24.51 6.21 -29.16
C VAL A 34 25.16 7.36 -29.92
N GLU A 35 25.53 8.41 -29.19
CA GLU A 35 26.25 9.55 -29.78
C GLU A 35 27.65 9.16 -30.32
N PRO A 36 28.07 9.76 -31.46
CA PRO A 36 29.42 9.59 -31.97
C PRO A 36 30.47 10.13 -31.00
N LEU A 37 31.65 9.50 -30.96
CA LEU A 37 32.76 9.89 -30.07
C LEU A 37 33.36 11.28 -30.36
N CYS A 38 33.03 11.91 -31.50
CA CYS A 38 33.51 13.25 -31.89
C CYS A 38 32.48 13.99 -32.77
N PRO A 39 32.13 15.26 -32.49
CA PRO A 39 31.45 16.13 -33.46
C PRO A 39 32.51 16.71 -34.39
N GLY A 40 32.89 15.97 -35.44
CA GLY A 40 33.98 16.39 -36.32
C GLY A 40 33.89 15.78 -37.71
N ASN A 41 33.38 16.58 -38.65
CA ASN A 41 33.47 16.43 -40.11
C ASN A 41 33.27 15.02 -40.67
N GLU A 42 32.01 14.65 -40.91
CA GLU A 42 31.67 13.74 -42.00
C GLU A 42 32.02 14.41 -43.33
N LYS A 43 33.30 14.38 -43.71
CA LYS A 43 33.61 14.08 -45.10
C LYS A 43 33.43 12.59 -45.23
N GLU A 44 32.42 12.18 -46.00
CA GLU A 44 32.30 10.83 -46.54
C GLU A 44 33.61 10.45 -47.25
N ASN A 45 34.59 9.94 -46.51
CA ASN A 45 35.61 9.10 -47.09
C ASN A 45 34.93 7.76 -47.32
N LYS A 46 34.36 7.60 -48.52
CA LYS A 46 34.16 6.30 -49.17
C LYS A 46 35.52 5.61 -49.27
N LEU A 47 35.97 5.01 -48.17
CA LEU A 47 36.88 3.88 -48.23
C LEU A 47 36.02 2.71 -48.69
N GLU A 48 35.99 2.53 -50.01
CA GLU A 48 35.67 1.24 -50.62
C GLU A 48 36.63 0.21 -50.03
N VAL A 49 36.22 -0.40 -48.92
CA VAL A 49 36.72 -1.72 -48.56
C VAL A 49 36.10 -2.64 -49.60
N THR A 50 36.87 -2.94 -50.65
CA THR A 50 36.60 -4.05 -51.56
C THR A 50 36.49 -5.33 -50.73
N SER A 51 35.26 -5.67 -50.36
CA SER A 51 34.90 -6.92 -49.72
C SER A 51 34.92 -8.04 -50.75
N GLN A 52 36.13 -8.47 -51.14
CA GLN A 52 36.35 -9.81 -51.66
C GLN A 52 36.66 -10.77 -50.50
N THR A 53 35.64 -11.02 -49.68
CA THR A 53 35.51 -12.27 -48.94
C THR A 53 34.06 -12.66 -49.06
N ILE A 54 33.79 -13.63 -49.96
CA ILE A 54 32.53 -14.33 -50.08
C ILE A 54 32.34 -15.09 -48.76
N GLY A 55 31.68 -14.44 -47.80
CA GLY A 55 31.09 -15.10 -46.64
C GLY A 55 29.62 -15.33 -46.94
N GLU A 56 29.12 -16.53 -46.65
CA GLU A 56 27.71 -16.89 -46.78
C GLU A 56 26.78 -15.77 -46.27
N PRO A 57 25.61 -15.55 -46.91
CA PRO A 57 24.62 -14.61 -46.39
C PRO A 57 24.31 -15.01 -44.96
N SER A 58 24.66 -14.14 -44.01
CA SER A 58 24.50 -14.44 -42.59
C SER A 58 23.02 -14.61 -42.31
N GLN A 59 22.62 -15.82 -41.93
CA GLN A 59 21.23 -16.20 -41.77
C GLN A 59 20.52 -15.22 -40.83
N VAL A 60 19.43 -14.60 -41.31
CA VAL A 60 18.53 -13.81 -40.47
C VAL A 60 17.82 -14.78 -39.54
N VAL A 61 17.95 -14.55 -38.24
CA VAL A 61 17.47 -15.46 -37.21
C VAL A 61 16.30 -14.90 -36.39
N VAL A 62 16.17 -13.57 -36.34
CA VAL A 62 15.08 -12.87 -35.65
C VAL A 62 14.64 -11.63 -36.42
N MET A 63 13.34 -11.39 -36.49
CA MET A 63 12.74 -10.15 -37.00
C MET A 63 11.81 -9.56 -35.92
N SER A 64 12.06 -8.32 -35.52
CA SER A 64 11.31 -7.63 -34.46
C SER A 64 11.21 -6.12 -34.73
N THR A 65 10.58 -5.39 -33.82
CA THR A 65 10.47 -3.93 -33.88
C THR A 65 11.62 -3.23 -33.17
N VAL A 66 11.86 -1.97 -33.54
CA VAL A 66 12.83 -1.10 -32.84
C VAL A 66 12.45 -0.95 -31.37
N CYS A 67 13.46 -0.98 -30.49
CA CYS A 67 13.25 -0.73 -29.07
C CYS A 67 12.70 0.69 -28.85
N PRO A 68 11.64 0.87 -28.06
CA PRO A 68 11.03 2.16 -27.77
C PRO A 68 11.91 2.95 -26.78
N VAL A 69 13.02 3.48 -27.27
CA VAL A 69 13.91 4.42 -26.56
C VAL A 69 13.79 5.78 -27.24
N SER A 70 14.24 6.86 -26.60
CA SER A 70 14.17 8.25 -27.10
C SER A 70 14.83 8.39 -28.47
N MET A 71 14.07 8.06 -29.52
CA MET A 71 14.40 8.13 -30.92
C MET A 71 13.57 9.25 -31.55
N ASN A 72 14.07 9.82 -32.65
CA ASN A 72 13.24 10.65 -33.52
C ASN A 72 11.96 9.87 -33.88
N SER A 73 10.80 10.48 -33.62
CA SER A 73 9.44 9.90 -33.60
C SER A 73 8.99 9.11 -34.85
N ASN A 74 9.82 9.06 -35.90
CA ASN A 74 9.49 8.49 -37.21
C ASN A 74 10.01 7.05 -37.43
N GLN A 75 10.83 6.47 -36.52
CA GLN A 75 11.44 5.14 -36.73
C GLN A 75 10.83 4.00 -35.90
N SER A 76 9.85 4.30 -35.04
CA SER A 76 9.31 3.37 -34.04
C SER A 76 8.66 2.09 -34.58
N ASN A 77 8.28 2.07 -35.85
CA ASN A 77 7.59 0.96 -36.52
C ASN A 77 8.45 0.28 -37.60
N THR A 78 9.75 0.58 -37.63
CA THR A 78 10.66 -0.09 -38.57
C THR A 78 11.01 -1.49 -38.05
N ASN A 79 11.13 -2.45 -38.97
CA ASN A 79 11.53 -3.81 -38.64
C ASN A 79 13.05 -3.89 -38.58
N VAL A 80 13.54 -4.60 -37.57
CA VAL A 80 14.96 -4.82 -37.30
C VAL A 80 15.23 -6.32 -37.39
N MET A 81 16.30 -6.69 -38.09
CA MET A 81 16.65 -8.08 -38.35
C MET A 81 17.98 -8.44 -37.70
N LEU A 82 17.97 -9.46 -36.84
CA LEU A 82 19.16 -9.97 -36.17
C LEU A 82 19.73 -11.16 -36.95
N THR A 83 21.04 -11.20 -37.14
CA THR A 83 21.75 -12.33 -37.77
C THR A 83 22.36 -13.26 -36.73
N ALA A 84 22.69 -14.50 -37.11
CA ALA A 84 23.42 -15.43 -36.24
C ALA A 84 24.74 -14.84 -35.71
N LYS A 85 25.44 -14.03 -36.52
CA LYS A 85 26.68 -13.34 -36.10
C LYS A 85 26.42 -12.32 -35.00
N ASN A 86 25.33 -11.54 -35.09
CA ASN A 86 24.97 -10.59 -34.04
C ASN A 86 24.74 -11.29 -32.70
N LEU A 87 24.04 -12.43 -32.71
CA LEU A 87 23.80 -13.23 -31.51
C LEU A 87 25.10 -13.75 -30.90
N GLN A 88 26.04 -14.25 -31.73
CA GLN A 88 27.37 -14.68 -31.28
C GLN A 88 28.15 -13.52 -30.64
N VAL A 89 28.10 -12.32 -31.22
CA VAL A 89 28.74 -11.14 -30.64
C VAL A 89 28.04 -10.71 -29.36
N GLY A 90 26.71 -10.82 -29.26
CA GLY A 90 25.95 -10.60 -28.02
C GLY A 90 26.40 -11.54 -26.89
N ARG A 91 26.62 -12.82 -27.18
CA ARG A 91 27.20 -13.78 -26.22
C ARG A 91 28.61 -13.39 -25.80
N LEU A 92 29.45 -13.00 -26.77
CA LEU A 92 30.82 -12.53 -26.51
C LEU A 92 30.81 -11.28 -25.62
N LEU A 93 29.89 -10.34 -25.86
CA LEU A 93 29.71 -9.14 -25.05
C LEU A 93 29.42 -9.51 -23.60
N ILE A 94 28.39 -10.32 -23.34
CA ILE A 94 28.01 -10.71 -21.97
C ILE A 94 29.18 -11.41 -21.26
N ASN A 95 29.82 -12.39 -21.92
CA ASN A 95 30.97 -13.10 -21.36
C ASN A 95 32.16 -12.17 -21.07
N SER A 96 32.42 -11.21 -21.95
CA SER A 96 33.50 -10.25 -21.76
C SER A 96 33.20 -9.31 -20.60
N VAL A 97 31.95 -8.84 -20.46
CA VAL A 97 31.53 -7.94 -19.38
C VAL A 97 31.56 -8.69 -18.05
N GLN A 98 31.18 -9.96 -18.00
CA GLN A 98 31.25 -10.77 -16.78
C GLN A 98 32.69 -10.88 -16.23
N GLN A 99 33.72 -10.78 -17.09
CA GLN A 99 35.13 -10.86 -16.68
C GLN A 99 35.74 -9.52 -16.26
N CYS A 100 35.16 -8.39 -16.64
CA CYS A 100 35.75 -7.06 -16.38
C CYS A 100 34.73 -5.96 -16.07
N GLY A 101 33.51 -6.34 -15.67
CA GLY A 101 32.41 -5.41 -15.41
C GLY A 101 32.67 -4.46 -14.24
N ASP A 102 33.48 -4.88 -13.29
CA ASP A 102 34.02 -4.09 -12.16
C ASP A 102 34.91 -2.92 -12.61
N ARG A 103 35.26 -2.82 -13.91
CA ARG A 103 36.18 -1.80 -14.44
C ARG A 103 35.61 -1.03 -15.64
N LEU A 104 34.34 -1.27 -15.98
CA LEU A 104 33.72 -0.59 -17.11
C LEU A 104 33.40 0.87 -16.81
N LEU A 105 33.03 1.21 -15.57
CA LEU A 105 32.67 2.57 -15.17
C LEU A 105 31.60 3.14 -16.12
N ASN A 106 31.83 4.31 -16.72
CA ASN A 106 30.91 4.95 -17.68
C ASN A 106 30.57 4.10 -18.91
N SER A 107 31.38 3.10 -19.26
CA SER A 107 31.06 2.20 -20.38
C SER A 107 29.85 1.29 -20.09
N TRP A 108 29.38 1.22 -18.84
CA TRP A 108 28.13 0.50 -18.50
C TRP A 108 26.92 1.05 -19.24
N GLU A 109 26.87 2.35 -19.53
CA GLU A 109 25.75 2.96 -20.24
C GLU A 109 25.56 2.35 -21.64
N VAL A 110 26.63 2.34 -22.44
CA VAL A 110 26.59 1.79 -23.80
C VAL A 110 26.36 0.27 -23.79
N VAL A 111 26.92 -0.44 -22.82
CA VAL A 111 26.73 -1.89 -22.67
C VAL A 111 25.28 -2.21 -22.35
N LEU A 112 24.70 -1.56 -21.33
CA LEU A 112 23.32 -1.80 -20.91
C LEU A 112 22.33 -1.38 -21.98
N SER A 113 22.58 -0.27 -22.67
CA SER A 113 21.71 0.17 -23.77
C SER A 113 21.74 -0.85 -24.90
N THR A 114 22.92 -1.36 -25.25
CA THR A 114 23.05 -2.44 -26.25
C THR A 114 22.29 -3.70 -25.82
N LEU A 115 22.42 -4.11 -24.56
CA LEU A 115 21.72 -5.29 -24.03
C LEU A 115 20.20 -5.09 -24.02
N GLN A 116 19.70 -3.90 -23.63
CA GLN A 116 18.28 -3.57 -23.71
C GLN A 116 17.74 -3.76 -25.14
N HIS A 117 18.43 -3.22 -26.13
CA HIS A 117 18.04 -3.32 -27.52
C HIS A 117 18.12 -4.76 -28.05
N LEU A 118 19.20 -5.49 -27.72
CA LEU A 118 19.39 -6.89 -28.10
C LEU A 118 18.26 -7.76 -27.55
N PHE A 119 17.97 -7.67 -26.24
CA PHE A 119 16.94 -8.48 -25.59
C PHE A 119 15.52 -8.10 -26.01
N TRP A 120 15.28 -6.82 -26.34
CA TRP A 120 14.04 -6.38 -26.96
C TRP A 120 13.82 -7.06 -28.33
N ILE A 121 14.83 -7.03 -29.20
CA ILE A 121 14.74 -7.65 -30.53
C ILE A 121 14.50 -9.16 -30.40
N LEU A 122 15.12 -9.81 -29.42
CA LEU A 122 14.94 -11.24 -29.13
C LEU A 122 13.56 -11.59 -28.52
N GLY A 123 12.70 -10.61 -28.23
CA GLY A 123 11.38 -10.86 -27.65
C GLY A 123 11.42 -11.39 -26.21
N ILE A 124 12.52 -11.14 -25.48
CA ILE A 124 12.65 -11.52 -24.08
C ILE A 124 12.00 -10.43 -23.23
N LYS A 125 10.83 -10.74 -22.65
CA LYS A 125 10.11 -9.83 -21.77
C LYS A 125 10.26 -10.22 -20.31
N SER A 126 10.21 -9.23 -19.44
CA SER A 126 10.17 -9.43 -18.00
C SER A 126 8.76 -9.86 -17.58
N THR A 127 8.66 -10.85 -16.70
CA THR A 127 7.40 -11.33 -16.12
C THR A 127 7.16 -10.68 -14.76
N ALA A 128 5.92 -10.65 -14.30
CA ALA A 128 5.55 -10.08 -13.01
C ALA A 128 6.36 -10.64 -11.82
N ASN A 129 6.95 -11.83 -11.93
CA ASN A 129 7.80 -12.39 -10.87
C ASN A 129 9.28 -12.01 -11.00
N GLY A 130 9.62 -11.01 -11.82
CA GLY A 130 11.00 -10.61 -12.12
C GLY A 130 11.76 -11.60 -13.03
N ALA A 131 11.18 -12.76 -13.35
CA ALA A 131 11.77 -13.72 -14.29
C ALA A 131 11.63 -13.25 -15.74
N PHE A 132 12.54 -13.64 -16.63
CA PHE A 132 12.46 -13.30 -18.04
C PHE A 132 11.95 -14.50 -18.83
N LYS A 133 10.91 -14.29 -19.65
CA LYS A 133 10.36 -15.31 -20.54
C LYS A 133 10.21 -14.75 -21.95
N MET A 134 10.25 -15.65 -22.92
CA MET A 134 9.94 -15.31 -24.30
C MET A 134 8.44 -15.09 -24.42
N ASP A 135 8.05 -14.04 -25.15
CA ASP A 135 6.65 -13.80 -25.48
C ASP A 135 6.22 -14.78 -26.59
N THR A 136 5.70 -15.95 -26.19
CA THR A 136 5.18 -16.98 -27.13
C THR A 136 3.68 -16.85 -27.36
N SER A 137 3.05 -15.71 -27.05
CA SER A 137 1.60 -15.58 -27.07
C SER A 137 1.01 -15.74 -28.49
N THR A 138 0.57 -16.95 -28.81
CA THR A 138 -0.41 -17.30 -29.85
C THR A 138 -1.86 -17.15 -29.37
N GLU A 139 -2.11 -16.63 -28.15
CA GLU A 139 -3.45 -16.47 -27.59
C GLU A 139 -3.94 -15.00 -27.66
N GLY A 140 -4.71 -14.71 -28.72
CA GLY A 140 -5.90 -13.86 -28.63
C GLY A 140 -5.79 -12.34 -28.65
N LYS A 141 -4.63 -11.72 -28.42
CA LYS A 141 -4.42 -10.28 -28.71
C LYS A 141 -3.04 -10.07 -29.32
N ALA A 142 -2.98 -9.98 -30.65
CA ALA A 142 -1.76 -9.61 -31.34
C ALA A 142 -1.26 -8.26 -30.80
N SER A 143 -0.19 -8.28 -30.00
CA SER A 143 0.56 -7.09 -29.67
C SER A 143 1.34 -6.67 -30.93
N ASN A 144 1.24 -5.39 -31.29
CA ASN A 144 2.01 -4.84 -32.40
C ASN A 144 3.51 -4.91 -32.05
N GLY A 145 4.22 -5.95 -32.51
CA GLY A 145 5.67 -6.07 -32.36
C GLY A 145 6.23 -7.39 -31.84
N ALA A 146 5.45 -8.48 -31.81
CA ALA A 146 5.96 -9.80 -31.43
C ALA A 146 7.14 -10.24 -32.32
N ALA A 147 8.23 -10.67 -31.69
CA ALA A 147 9.45 -11.09 -32.39
C ALA A 147 9.21 -12.43 -33.11
N ILE A 148 9.51 -12.47 -34.41
CA ILE A 148 9.52 -13.71 -35.19
C ILE A 148 10.92 -14.31 -35.06
N VAL A 149 11.02 -15.43 -34.33
CA VAL A 149 12.29 -16.09 -33.99
C VAL A 149 12.36 -17.47 -34.64
N THR A 150 13.50 -17.80 -35.25
CA THR A 150 13.72 -19.13 -35.84
C THR A 150 13.90 -20.21 -34.77
N THR A 151 13.48 -21.45 -35.06
CA THR A 151 13.55 -22.61 -34.13
C THR A 151 14.95 -22.85 -33.54
N ALA A 152 16.01 -22.54 -34.31
CA ALA A 152 17.39 -22.69 -33.87
C ALA A 152 17.79 -21.67 -32.79
N VAL A 153 17.24 -20.46 -32.82
CA VAL A 153 17.49 -19.46 -31.77
C VAL A 153 16.63 -19.74 -30.53
N THR A 154 15.46 -20.36 -30.69
CA THR A 154 14.59 -20.70 -29.55
C THR A 154 15.27 -21.64 -28.54
N SER A 155 16.14 -22.54 -28.98
CA SER A 155 16.93 -23.41 -28.09
C SER A 155 18.12 -22.70 -27.42
N GLU A 156 18.60 -21.60 -27.98
CA GLU A 156 19.76 -20.84 -27.50
C GLU A 156 19.40 -19.73 -26.49
N LEU A 157 18.16 -19.22 -26.54
CA LEU A 157 17.68 -18.14 -25.69
C LEU A 157 17.77 -18.42 -24.18
N PRO A 158 17.46 -19.63 -23.66
CA PRO A 158 17.57 -19.92 -22.23
C PRO A 158 19.00 -19.77 -21.69
N GLU A 159 19.99 -20.17 -22.48
CA GLU A 159 21.41 -20.03 -22.13
C GLU A 159 21.81 -18.55 -22.08
N LEU A 160 21.39 -17.77 -23.09
CA LEU A 160 21.63 -16.33 -23.14
C LEU A 160 21.02 -15.60 -21.94
N ASN A 161 19.78 -15.95 -21.57
CA ASN A 161 19.12 -15.39 -20.40
C ASN A 161 19.84 -15.78 -19.09
N THR A 162 20.35 -17.01 -19.00
CA THR A 162 21.17 -17.48 -17.87
C THR A 162 22.47 -16.68 -17.76
N MET A 163 23.15 -16.43 -18.88
CA MET A 163 24.36 -15.59 -18.89
C MET A 163 24.05 -14.15 -18.44
N LEU A 164 22.92 -13.59 -18.87
CA LEU A 164 22.50 -12.25 -18.44
C LEU A 164 22.17 -12.21 -16.94
N ASN A 165 21.54 -13.24 -16.37
CA ASN A 165 21.30 -13.29 -14.93
C ASN A 165 22.62 -13.38 -14.14
N LYS A 166 23.54 -14.26 -14.57
CA LYS A 166 24.89 -14.37 -13.97
C LYS A 166 25.67 -13.06 -14.02
N LEU A 167 25.49 -12.27 -15.08
CA LEU A 167 26.08 -10.94 -15.19
C LEU A 167 25.67 -10.04 -14.02
N PHE A 168 24.36 -9.93 -13.76
CA PHE A 168 23.83 -9.08 -12.69
C PHE A 168 24.07 -9.68 -11.30
N GLU A 169 24.06 -11.01 -11.15
CA GLU A 169 24.50 -11.69 -9.92
C GLU A 169 25.97 -11.35 -9.58
N SER A 170 26.83 -11.20 -10.59
CA SER A 170 28.25 -10.87 -10.40
C SER A 170 28.47 -9.47 -9.79
N THR A 171 27.48 -8.59 -9.86
CA THR A 171 27.55 -7.23 -9.27
C THR A 171 27.73 -7.27 -7.76
N SER A 172 27.32 -8.35 -7.09
CA SER A 172 27.58 -8.61 -5.66
C SER A 172 29.07 -8.51 -5.29
N LYS A 173 29.97 -8.75 -6.26
CA LYS A 173 31.43 -8.72 -6.09
C LYS A 173 32.07 -7.37 -6.45
N TYR A 174 31.31 -6.44 -7.01
CA TYR A 174 31.86 -5.15 -7.44
C TYR A 174 32.14 -4.27 -6.23
N ASP A 175 33.01 -3.27 -6.36
CA ASP A 175 33.14 -2.23 -5.34
C ASP A 175 31.97 -1.23 -5.42
N GLU A 176 31.92 -0.29 -4.48
CA GLU A 176 30.82 0.68 -4.39
C GLU A 176 30.76 1.61 -5.61
N THR A 177 31.93 1.97 -6.16
CA THR A 177 32.03 2.87 -7.31
C THR A 177 31.49 2.21 -8.57
N SER A 178 31.89 0.96 -8.85
CA SER A 178 31.41 0.24 -10.02
C SER A 178 29.95 -0.15 -9.90
N LEU A 179 29.47 -0.50 -8.70
CA LEU A 179 28.04 -0.70 -8.47
C LEU A 179 27.24 0.59 -8.73
N HIS A 180 27.73 1.75 -8.28
CA HIS A 180 27.10 3.04 -8.55
C HIS A 180 26.97 3.31 -10.06
N HIS A 181 28.01 3.04 -10.85
CA HIS A 181 27.94 3.19 -12.31
C HIS A 181 26.89 2.27 -12.96
N VAL A 182 26.73 1.04 -12.48
CA VAL A 182 25.68 0.13 -12.98
C VAL A 182 24.29 0.70 -12.69
N ILE A 183 24.04 1.11 -11.44
CA ILE A 183 22.74 1.66 -11.00
C ILE A 183 22.42 2.96 -11.73
N ALA A 184 23.37 3.90 -11.78
CA ALA A 184 23.20 5.18 -12.47
C ALA A 184 22.87 4.98 -13.95
N SER A 185 23.55 4.03 -14.61
CA SER A 185 23.29 3.69 -16.01
C SER A 185 21.90 3.09 -16.18
N LEU A 186 21.47 2.16 -15.31
CA LEU A 186 20.11 1.59 -15.34
C LEU A 186 19.02 2.65 -15.09
N CYS A 187 19.21 3.56 -14.14
CA CYS A 187 18.27 4.66 -13.89
C CYS A 187 18.20 5.60 -15.11
N LYS A 188 19.32 5.91 -15.76
CA LYS A 188 19.35 6.70 -17.00
C LYS A 188 18.55 6.05 -18.12
N LEU A 189 18.80 4.76 -18.40
CA LEU A 189 18.03 3.99 -19.39
C LEU A 189 16.54 3.95 -19.06
N SER A 190 16.19 3.82 -17.77
CA SER A 190 14.81 3.87 -17.32
C SER A 190 14.17 5.24 -17.54
N ASN A 191 14.90 6.33 -17.31
CA ASN A 191 14.41 7.69 -17.58
C ASN A 191 14.12 7.89 -19.08
N ASP A 192 14.97 7.38 -19.96
CA ASP A 192 14.72 7.41 -21.40
C ASP A 192 13.41 6.66 -21.75
N GLY A 193 13.17 5.51 -21.10
CA GLY A 193 11.92 4.75 -21.21
C GLY A 193 10.69 5.51 -20.69
N MET A 194 10.84 6.26 -19.59
CA MET A 194 9.78 7.11 -19.04
C MET A 194 9.41 8.25 -20.00
N ILE A 195 10.42 8.92 -20.60
CA ILE A 195 10.19 9.97 -21.60
C ILE A 195 9.35 9.43 -22.76
N VAL A 196 9.70 8.26 -23.29
CA VAL A 196 8.94 7.60 -24.36
C VAL A 196 7.52 7.24 -23.90
N GLY A 197 7.38 6.67 -22.70
CA GLY A 197 6.10 6.32 -22.12
C GLY A 197 5.17 7.53 -21.92
N LYS A 198 5.74 8.71 -21.66
CA LYS A 198 5.01 9.99 -21.55
C LYS A 198 4.58 10.53 -22.91
N GLN A 199 5.43 10.39 -23.93
CA GLN A 199 5.11 10.82 -25.29
C GLN A 199 4.04 9.94 -25.94
N ASN A 200 4.01 8.64 -25.62
CA ASN A 200 3.01 7.72 -26.15
C ASN A 200 2.53 6.71 -25.09
N LEU A 201 1.41 7.05 -24.44
CA LEU A 201 0.81 6.25 -23.37
C LEU A 201 0.35 4.86 -23.80
N SER A 202 0.11 4.66 -25.11
CA SER A 202 -0.36 3.38 -25.66
C SER A 202 0.76 2.40 -26.02
N LYS A 203 2.01 2.91 -26.12
CA LYS A 203 3.15 2.08 -26.51
C LYS A 203 3.75 1.41 -25.28
N GLU A 204 4.01 0.11 -25.37
CA GLU A 204 4.75 -0.64 -24.36
C GLU A 204 6.20 -0.11 -24.31
N PRO A 205 6.66 0.46 -23.19
CA PRO A 205 8.04 0.90 -23.04
C PRO A 205 8.93 -0.31 -22.71
N SER A 206 10.25 -0.14 -22.86
CA SER A 206 11.18 -1.19 -22.45
C SER A 206 11.26 -1.28 -20.94
N LEU A 207 10.90 -2.44 -20.40
CA LEU A 207 10.94 -2.75 -18.96
C LEU A 207 12.28 -3.35 -18.52
N PHE A 208 13.21 -3.55 -19.47
CA PHE A 208 14.55 -4.08 -19.21
C PHE A 208 15.29 -3.33 -18.09
N PRO A 209 15.31 -1.98 -18.06
CA PRO A 209 16.05 -1.27 -17.02
C PRO A 209 15.48 -1.51 -15.62
N LEU A 210 14.16 -1.56 -15.47
CA LEU A 210 13.49 -1.80 -14.17
C LEU A 210 13.77 -3.19 -13.62
N ALA A 211 13.62 -4.20 -14.49
CA ALA A 211 13.87 -5.58 -14.10
C ALA A 211 15.34 -5.82 -13.72
N ARG A 212 16.29 -5.19 -14.43
CA ARG A 212 17.72 -5.28 -14.09
C ARG A 212 18.10 -4.40 -12.91
N LEU A 213 17.42 -3.29 -12.67
CA LEU A 213 17.59 -2.48 -11.47
C LEU A 213 17.17 -3.26 -10.23
N LEU A 214 16.02 -3.93 -10.26
CA LEU A 214 15.55 -4.81 -9.19
C LEU A 214 16.55 -5.93 -8.93
N GLN A 215 16.95 -6.69 -9.94
CA GLN A 215 17.89 -7.79 -9.78
C GLN A 215 19.26 -7.32 -9.26
N THR A 216 19.74 -6.17 -9.73
CA THR A 216 20.99 -5.58 -9.22
C THR A 216 20.85 -5.22 -7.75
N ALA A 217 19.74 -4.57 -7.35
CA ALA A 217 19.48 -4.21 -5.97
C ALA A 217 19.38 -5.45 -5.06
N GLU A 218 18.64 -6.48 -5.46
CA GLU A 218 18.46 -7.72 -4.69
C GLU A 218 19.78 -8.47 -4.45
N ASN A 219 20.66 -8.52 -5.45
CA ASN A 219 21.97 -9.16 -5.32
C ASN A 219 22.97 -8.38 -4.46
N ASN A 220 22.63 -7.16 -4.04
CA ASN A 220 23.51 -6.27 -3.28
C ASN A 220 22.90 -5.85 -1.93
N LEU A 221 21.85 -6.51 -1.44
CA LEU A 221 21.15 -6.13 -0.20
C LEU A 221 22.08 -6.10 1.04
N ASN A 222 23.16 -6.88 1.04
CA ASN A 222 24.20 -6.83 2.09
C ASN A 222 24.84 -5.44 2.28
N ARG A 223 24.65 -4.53 1.31
CA ARG A 223 25.17 -3.16 1.31
C ARG A 223 24.10 -2.16 0.86
N PHE A 224 22.84 -2.44 1.17
CA PHE A 224 21.70 -1.68 0.65
C PHE A 224 21.78 -0.17 0.92
N VAL A 225 22.37 0.27 2.03
CA VAL A 225 22.53 1.69 2.40
C VAL A 225 23.15 2.54 1.27
N ILE A 226 24.01 1.95 0.44
CA ILE A 226 24.70 2.63 -0.67
C ILE A 226 23.73 3.02 -1.80
N PHE A 227 22.75 2.16 -2.11
CA PHE A 227 21.88 2.33 -3.27
C PHE A 227 20.40 2.51 -2.95
N TRP A 228 19.98 2.25 -1.71
CA TRP A 228 18.57 2.19 -1.35
C TRP A 228 17.84 3.46 -1.74
N ARG A 229 18.37 4.63 -1.34
CA ARG A 229 17.75 5.92 -1.63
C ARG A 229 17.70 6.22 -3.14
N PRO A 230 18.82 6.16 -3.90
CA PRO A 230 18.76 6.35 -5.35
C PRO A 230 17.77 5.42 -6.06
N VAL A 231 17.75 4.13 -5.71
CA VAL A 231 16.89 3.13 -6.36
C VAL A 231 15.43 3.36 -6.00
N THR A 232 15.10 3.51 -4.72
CA THR A 232 13.71 3.69 -4.26
C THR A 232 13.14 5.04 -4.69
N SER A 233 13.93 6.11 -4.71
CA SER A 233 13.51 7.42 -5.25
C SER A 233 13.12 7.30 -6.72
N HIS A 234 13.97 6.67 -7.52
CA HIS A 234 13.72 6.44 -8.95
C HIS A 234 12.45 5.59 -9.17
N LEU A 235 12.27 4.51 -8.40
CA LEU A 235 11.06 3.68 -8.47
C LEU A 235 9.79 4.42 -8.03
N LEU A 236 9.87 5.32 -7.04
CA LEU A 236 8.76 6.16 -6.61
C LEU A 236 8.35 7.17 -7.70
N GLU A 237 9.30 7.75 -8.43
CA GLU A 237 9.01 8.61 -9.58
C GLU A 237 8.26 7.85 -10.68
N ILE A 238 8.58 6.57 -10.88
CA ILE A 238 7.85 5.70 -11.81
C ILE A 238 6.45 5.37 -11.30
N CYS A 239 6.28 5.19 -9.98
CA CYS A 239 4.98 4.91 -9.35
C CYS A 239 3.95 6.05 -9.54
N VAL A 240 4.35 7.23 -9.98
CA VAL A 240 3.43 8.34 -10.30
C VAL A 240 3.37 8.66 -11.81
N HIS A 241 3.92 7.79 -12.64
CA HIS A 241 4.02 8.02 -14.08
C HIS A 241 2.67 7.79 -14.83
N PRO A 242 2.28 8.62 -15.82
CA PRO A 242 0.99 8.49 -16.49
C PRO A 242 0.81 7.19 -17.29
N ASN A 243 1.90 6.59 -17.78
CA ASN A 243 1.87 5.28 -18.43
C ASN A 243 1.62 4.16 -17.40
N GLY A 244 0.49 3.48 -17.51
CA GLY A 244 0.07 2.43 -16.56
C GLY A 244 1.00 1.22 -16.50
N ILE A 245 1.66 0.83 -17.60
CA ILE A 245 2.58 -0.30 -17.62
C ILE A 245 3.84 0.01 -16.81
N LEU A 246 4.42 1.21 -17.00
CA LEU A 246 5.57 1.65 -16.20
C LEU A 246 5.21 1.74 -14.72
N ARG A 247 4.06 2.34 -14.42
CA ARG A 247 3.58 2.49 -13.04
C ARG A 247 3.44 1.15 -12.34
N ASP A 248 2.77 0.20 -12.97
CA ASP A 248 2.55 -1.15 -12.47
C ASP A 248 3.88 -1.84 -12.14
N TRP A 249 4.86 -1.73 -13.05
CA TRP A 249 6.20 -2.27 -12.88
C TRP A 249 7.03 -1.56 -11.82
N GLY A 250 6.95 -0.23 -11.74
CA GLY A 250 7.61 0.55 -10.69
C GLY A 250 7.16 0.10 -9.30
N ALA A 251 5.84 -0.02 -9.11
CA ALA A 251 5.26 -0.51 -7.86
C ALA A 251 5.63 -1.96 -7.58
N LEU A 252 5.68 -2.82 -8.61
CA LEU A 252 6.10 -4.22 -8.48
C LEU A 252 7.56 -4.35 -8.05
N CYS A 253 8.47 -3.61 -8.69
CA CYS A 253 9.88 -3.59 -8.33
C CYS A 253 10.08 -3.06 -6.91
N LEU A 254 9.39 -1.97 -6.56
CA LEU A 254 9.53 -1.35 -5.24
C LEU A 254 9.06 -2.29 -4.13
N THR A 255 7.87 -2.86 -4.26
CA THR A 255 7.31 -3.80 -3.27
C THR A 255 8.09 -5.09 -3.17
N SER A 256 8.62 -5.61 -4.28
CA SER A 256 9.49 -6.79 -4.27
C SER A 256 10.81 -6.50 -3.55
N LEU A 257 11.42 -5.36 -3.84
CA LEU A 257 12.66 -4.93 -3.21
C LEU A 257 12.50 -4.75 -1.69
N VAL A 258 11.38 -4.15 -1.23
CA VAL A 258 11.05 -4.02 0.19
C VAL A 258 10.97 -5.39 0.87
N LYS A 259 10.23 -6.34 0.27
CA LYS A 259 10.13 -7.70 0.81
C LYS A 259 11.48 -8.41 0.86
N SER A 260 12.29 -8.30 -0.19
CA SER A 260 13.61 -8.90 -0.26
C SER A 260 14.56 -8.28 0.77
N ALA A 261 14.50 -6.95 0.96
CA ALA A 261 15.32 -6.23 1.93
C ALA A 261 15.00 -6.62 3.38
N LEU A 262 13.72 -6.65 3.77
CA LEU A 262 13.31 -7.11 5.11
C LEU A 262 13.77 -8.54 5.37
N LYS A 263 13.63 -9.44 4.39
CA LYS A 263 14.13 -10.82 4.49
C LYS A 263 15.66 -10.92 4.56
N SER A 264 16.40 -9.89 4.14
CA SER A 264 17.87 -9.92 4.16
C SER A 264 18.47 -9.37 5.45
N LEU A 265 17.66 -8.75 6.31
CA LEU A 265 18.09 -8.28 7.61
C LEU A 265 18.59 -9.46 8.44
N ASN A 266 19.74 -9.25 9.09
CA ASN A 266 20.35 -10.23 9.98
C ASN A 266 20.36 -9.68 11.39
N ASP A 267 19.47 -10.20 12.23
CA ASP A 267 19.28 -9.74 13.61
C ASP A 267 20.50 -10.00 14.50
N GLU A 268 21.46 -10.82 14.04
CA GLU A 268 22.64 -11.22 14.80
C GLU A 268 23.84 -10.26 14.68
N ASP A 269 23.79 -9.21 13.83
CA ASP A 269 24.91 -8.25 13.73
C ASP A 269 24.77 -7.09 14.74
N PRO A 270 25.54 -7.08 15.85
CA PRO A 270 25.42 -6.07 16.90
C PRO A 270 25.86 -4.66 16.47
N LYS A 271 26.47 -4.49 15.28
CA LYS A 271 26.86 -3.18 14.75
C LYS A 271 25.76 -2.49 13.96
N VAL A 272 24.67 -3.20 13.68
CA VAL A 272 23.61 -2.72 12.81
C VAL A 272 22.44 -2.20 13.66
N ASP A 273 22.09 -0.94 13.43
CA ASP A 273 20.85 -0.36 13.98
C ASP A 273 19.67 -0.87 13.14
N ILE A 274 19.16 -2.05 13.51
CA ILE A 274 18.09 -2.76 12.80
C ILE A 274 16.85 -1.87 12.67
N VAL A 275 16.47 -1.16 13.73
CA VAL A 275 15.31 -0.25 13.73
C VAL A 275 15.45 0.81 12.64
N LYS A 276 16.62 1.47 12.54
CA LYS A 276 16.86 2.44 11.46
C LYS A 276 16.82 1.80 10.07
N GLN A 277 17.30 0.57 9.93
CA GLN A 277 17.25 -0.13 8.65
C GLN A 277 15.82 -0.47 8.25
N GLU A 278 15.02 -1.01 9.16
CA GLU A 278 13.60 -1.29 8.92
C GLU A 278 12.82 -0.02 8.59
N GLN A 279 13.08 1.10 9.30
CA GLN A 279 12.49 2.40 8.98
C GLN A 279 12.84 2.86 7.56
N LEU A 280 14.10 2.75 7.16
CA LEU A 280 14.54 3.06 5.80
C LEU A 280 13.87 2.15 4.77
N ILE A 281 13.72 0.87 5.08
CA ILE A 281 13.12 -0.13 4.19
C ILE A 281 11.60 0.10 4.02
N LEU A 282 10.88 0.49 5.07
CA LEU A 282 9.44 0.78 5.00
C LEU A 282 9.13 2.18 4.47
N SER A 283 10.08 3.12 4.48
CA SER A 283 9.87 4.49 4.01
C SER A 283 9.27 4.60 2.59
N PRO A 284 9.66 3.79 1.58
CA PRO A 284 9.05 3.86 0.27
C PRO A 284 7.61 3.35 0.26
N LEU A 285 7.27 2.35 1.08
CA LEU A 285 5.87 1.95 1.25
C LEU A 285 5.06 3.09 1.84
N SER A 286 5.58 3.82 2.83
CA SER A 286 4.87 4.99 3.37
C SER A 286 4.69 6.09 2.30
N ALA A 287 5.71 6.35 1.47
CA ALA A 287 5.65 7.34 0.41
C ALA A 287 4.59 7.03 -0.68
N MET A 288 4.28 5.75 -0.90
CA MET A 288 3.20 5.34 -1.82
C MET A 288 1.81 5.80 -1.35
N ASN A 289 1.65 6.26 -0.10
CA ASN A 289 0.39 6.84 0.41
C ASN A 289 -0.13 8.01 -0.42
N GLU A 290 0.78 8.84 -0.94
CA GLU A 290 0.45 10.03 -1.71
C GLU A 290 0.08 9.71 -3.18
N SER A 291 0.12 8.43 -3.58
CA SER A 291 -0.22 8.03 -4.94
C SER A 291 -1.73 8.14 -5.20
N GLU A 292 -2.09 8.90 -6.23
CA GLU A 292 -3.46 9.00 -6.75
C GLU A 292 -3.91 7.74 -7.51
N TYR A 293 -2.97 6.83 -7.79
CA TYR A 293 -3.22 5.64 -8.59
C TYR A 293 -3.52 4.41 -7.74
N ILE A 294 -4.72 3.83 -7.95
CA ILE A 294 -5.26 2.70 -7.17
C ILE A 294 -4.42 1.42 -7.35
N ASP A 295 -3.90 1.15 -8.54
CA ASP A 295 -3.07 -0.03 -8.82
C ASP A 295 -1.74 -0.02 -8.03
N VAL A 296 -1.18 1.16 -7.80
CA VAL A 296 0.02 1.38 -6.98
C VAL A 296 -0.32 1.18 -5.50
N ARG A 297 -1.40 1.80 -5.02
CA ARG A 297 -1.89 1.65 -3.64
C ARG A 297 -2.27 0.20 -3.32
N SER A 298 -2.88 -0.52 -4.26
CA SER A 298 -3.23 -1.93 -4.08
C SER A 298 -1.98 -2.79 -3.90
N LYS A 299 -0.94 -2.63 -4.73
CA LYS A 299 0.35 -3.33 -4.54
C LYS A 299 1.03 -2.99 -3.21
N GLN A 300 0.90 -1.76 -2.74
CA GLN A 300 1.42 -1.36 -1.43
C GLN A 300 0.73 -2.11 -0.29
N ILE A 301 -0.60 -2.17 -0.30
CA ILE A 301 -1.38 -2.89 0.72
C ILE A 301 -1.11 -4.40 0.64
N ASP A 302 -1.07 -4.98 -0.56
CA ASP A 302 -0.69 -6.38 -0.75
C ASP A 302 0.74 -6.66 -0.24
N CYS A 303 1.67 -5.74 -0.49
CA CYS A 303 3.03 -5.84 0.04
C CYS A 303 3.05 -5.81 1.56
N LEU A 304 2.32 -4.88 2.18
CA LEU A 304 2.23 -4.77 3.64
C LEU A 304 1.63 -6.04 4.26
N LEU A 305 0.56 -6.58 3.67
CA LEU A 305 -0.04 -7.84 4.11
C LEU A 305 0.96 -8.99 4.04
N ASN A 306 1.71 -9.12 2.93
CA ASN A 306 2.74 -10.15 2.78
C ASN A 306 3.87 -10.00 3.81
N VAL A 307 4.23 -8.77 4.19
CA VAL A 307 5.23 -8.52 5.23
C VAL A 307 4.71 -8.99 6.58
N LEU A 308 3.49 -8.59 6.95
CA LEU A 308 2.88 -8.95 8.24
C LEU A 308 2.60 -10.45 8.38
N GLN A 309 2.30 -11.15 7.28
CA GLN A 309 2.06 -12.59 7.27
C GLN A 309 3.33 -13.43 7.13
N SER A 310 4.49 -12.81 6.92
CA SER A 310 5.73 -13.57 6.73
C SER A 310 6.30 -14.08 8.05
N ASP A 311 6.78 -15.33 8.06
CA ASP A 311 7.35 -16.00 9.24
C ASP A 311 8.63 -15.33 9.79
N ARG A 312 9.13 -14.28 9.14
CA ARG A 312 10.35 -13.56 9.52
C ARG A 312 10.05 -12.13 9.96
N HIS A 313 10.29 -11.92 11.26
CA HIS A 313 10.43 -10.68 12.03
C HIS A 313 9.14 -10.08 12.61
N HIS A 314 9.08 -10.08 13.94
CA HIS A 314 8.29 -9.09 14.66
C HIS A 314 8.88 -7.72 14.32
N LEU A 315 8.10 -6.87 13.66
CA LEU A 315 8.48 -5.49 13.41
C LEU A 315 8.85 -4.81 14.72
N SER A 316 9.93 -4.03 14.72
CA SER A 316 10.29 -3.22 15.88
C SER A 316 9.13 -2.33 16.31
N PRO A 317 8.90 -2.14 17.63
CA PRO A 317 7.78 -1.36 18.15
C PRO A 317 7.57 0.01 17.50
N GLU A 318 8.66 0.67 17.10
CA GLU A 318 8.71 1.99 16.48
C GLU A 318 8.11 2.04 15.07
N LEU A 319 7.89 0.89 14.42
CA LEU A 319 7.37 0.80 13.05
C LEU A 319 5.85 0.67 13.00
N TRP A 320 5.20 0.25 14.09
CA TRP A 320 3.74 0.08 14.12
C TRP A 320 2.97 1.35 13.75
N PRO A 321 3.38 2.57 14.14
CA PRO A 321 2.73 3.79 13.66
C PRO A 321 2.78 3.91 12.13
N VAL A 322 3.88 3.53 11.48
CA VAL A 322 4.01 3.55 10.01
C VAL A 322 3.07 2.55 9.36
N VAL A 323 3.02 1.32 9.89
CA VAL A 323 2.10 0.26 9.42
C VAL A 323 0.65 0.71 9.54
N ILE A 324 0.25 1.20 10.70
CA ILE A 324 -1.12 1.63 10.97
C ILE A 324 -1.47 2.80 10.04
N ASN A 325 -0.62 3.82 9.92
CA ASN A 325 -0.87 4.97 9.04
C ASN A 325 -1.04 4.59 7.56
N ILE A 326 -0.31 3.58 7.06
CA ILE A 326 -0.51 3.06 5.69
C ILE A 326 -1.93 2.50 5.53
N VAL A 327 -2.40 1.73 6.51
CA VAL A 327 -3.75 1.15 6.53
C VAL A 327 -4.81 2.24 6.69
N THR A 328 -4.61 3.19 7.59
CA THR A 328 -5.52 4.33 7.82
C THR A 328 -5.70 5.18 6.57
N ALA A 329 -4.62 5.45 5.84
CA ALA A 329 -4.63 6.29 4.64
C ALA A 329 -5.57 5.73 3.54
N VAL A 330 -5.88 4.43 3.52
CA VAL A 330 -6.82 3.82 2.57
C VAL A 330 -8.22 4.46 2.65
N VAL A 331 -8.66 4.84 3.85
CA VAL A 331 -10.01 5.38 4.10
C VAL A 331 -10.05 6.88 4.36
N GLU A 332 -8.89 7.53 4.55
CA GLU A 332 -8.81 8.99 4.73
C GLU A 332 -8.84 9.77 3.42
N HIS A 333 -8.18 9.28 2.38
CA HIS A 333 -8.06 10.00 1.10
C HIS A 333 -9.32 9.83 0.24
N LYS A 334 -10.25 10.80 0.36
CA LYS A 334 -11.52 10.81 -0.40
C LYS A 334 -11.34 10.78 -1.92
N SER A 335 -10.20 11.23 -2.46
CA SER A 335 -9.92 11.24 -3.90
C SER A 335 -9.64 9.87 -4.50
N VAL A 336 -9.24 8.88 -3.69
CA VAL A 336 -8.83 7.52 -4.13
C VAL A 336 -9.81 6.46 -3.62
N ALA A 337 -11.05 6.86 -3.30
CA ALA A 337 -12.07 5.99 -2.73
C ALA A 337 -12.42 4.82 -3.67
N ASN A 338 -11.85 3.64 -3.40
CA ASN A 338 -12.05 2.42 -4.17
C ASN A 338 -12.43 1.26 -3.24
N ALA A 339 -13.52 0.56 -3.57
CA ALA A 339 -14.08 -0.47 -2.69
C ALA A 339 -13.16 -1.68 -2.51
N GLU A 340 -12.40 -2.07 -3.55
CA GLU A 340 -11.43 -3.18 -3.50
C GLU A 340 -10.23 -2.81 -2.62
N LEU A 341 -9.72 -1.59 -2.74
CA LEU A 341 -8.64 -1.09 -1.89
C LEU A 341 -9.09 -1.00 -0.42
N VAL A 342 -10.32 -0.55 -0.16
CA VAL A 342 -10.90 -0.56 1.20
C VAL A 342 -11.01 -1.98 1.75
N ASP A 343 -11.42 -2.95 0.94
CA ASP A 343 -11.48 -4.36 1.34
C ASP A 343 -10.09 -4.91 1.71
N GLN A 344 -9.09 -4.67 0.85
CA GLN A 344 -7.69 -5.05 1.10
C GLN A 344 -7.16 -4.42 2.40
N GLY A 345 -7.34 -3.11 2.59
CA GLY A 345 -6.86 -2.41 3.78
C GLY A 345 -7.60 -2.86 5.06
N PHE A 346 -8.91 -3.12 4.98
CA PHE A 346 -9.67 -3.64 6.11
C PHE A 346 -9.22 -5.05 6.49
N GLY A 347 -8.80 -5.86 5.53
CA GLY A 347 -8.14 -7.15 5.79
C GLY A 347 -6.95 -7.01 6.74
N ILE A 348 -6.11 -6.00 6.54
CA ILE A 348 -4.98 -5.70 7.44
C ILE A 348 -5.46 -5.11 8.77
N ALA A 349 -6.42 -4.18 8.79
CA ALA A 349 -6.96 -3.63 10.04
C ALA A 349 -7.52 -4.74 10.95
N LYS A 350 -8.26 -5.69 10.37
CA LYS A 350 -8.76 -6.87 11.07
C LYS A 350 -7.63 -7.76 11.58
N LEU A 351 -6.58 -7.97 10.78
CA LEU A 351 -5.40 -8.72 11.18
C LEU A 351 -4.69 -8.07 12.39
N LEU A 352 -4.52 -6.75 12.37
CA LEU A 352 -3.94 -5.98 13.48
C LEU A 352 -4.73 -6.19 14.78
N ILE A 353 -6.06 -6.13 14.71
CA ILE A 353 -6.95 -6.25 15.88
C ILE A 353 -7.05 -7.69 16.40
N LYS A 354 -7.08 -8.68 15.50
CA LYS A 354 -7.31 -10.09 15.88
C LYS A 354 -6.05 -10.84 16.24
N GLU A 355 -4.90 -10.50 15.65
CA GLU A 355 -3.66 -11.27 15.81
C GLU A 355 -2.54 -10.48 16.48
N PHE A 356 -2.42 -9.18 16.23
CA PHE A 356 -1.29 -8.38 16.71
C PHE A 356 -1.57 -7.54 17.97
N LEU A 357 -2.84 -7.33 18.32
CA LEU A 357 -3.27 -6.36 19.34
C LEU A 357 -2.54 -6.51 20.69
N SER A 358 -2.28 -7.75 21.14
CA SER A 358 -1.59 -8.03 22.40
C SER A 358 -0.09 -7.73 22.39
N GLY A 359 0.53 -7.64 21.21
CA GLY A 359 1.94 -7.30 21.03
C GLY A 359 2.21 -5.82 20.74
N LEU A 360 1.17 -5.00 20.58
CA LEU A 360 1.32 -3.59 20.23
C LEU A 360 1.64 -2.71 21.45
N PRO A 361 2.48 -1.67 21.29
CA PRO A 361 2.57 -0.58 22.27
C PRO A 361 1.20 0.09 22.49
N LEU A 362 0.94 0.58 23.71
CA LEU A 362 -0.35 1.19 24.04
C LEU A 362 -0.73 2.37 23.12
N ASP A 363 0.23 3.22 22.77
CA ASP A 363 -0.01 4.34 21.85
C ASP A 363 -0.44 3.86 20.45
N CYS A 364 0.05 2.68 20.02
CA CYS A 364 -0.37 2.06 18.77
C CYS A 364 -1.76 1.44 18.85
N VAL A 365 -2.18 0.93 20.02
CA VAL A 365 -3.56 0.47 20.24
C VAL A 365 -4.54 1.61 20.02
N GLN A 366 -4.21 2.84 20.45
CA GLN A 366 -5.06 4.01 20.22
C GLN A 366 -5.20 4.30 18.72
N LEU A 367 -4.09 4.26 17.98
CA LEU A 367 -4.09 4.44 16.53
C LEU A 367 -4.92 3.35 15.83
N VAL A 368 -4.91 2.11 16.34
CA VAL A 368 -5.75 1.02 15.82
C VAL A 368 -7.24 1.32 16.06
N VAL A 369 -7.64 1.81 17.24
CA VAL A 369 -9.03 2.24 17.52
C VAL A 369 -9.48 3.31 16.53
N GLU A 370 -8.67 4.35 16.35
CA GLU A 370 -8.98 5.44 15.42
C GLU A 370 -9.06 4.97 13.96
N THR A 371 -8.18 4.03 13.58
CA THR A 371 -8.17 3.41 12.25
C THR A 371 -9.44 2.61 12.01
N ASP A 372 -9.80 1.72 12.94
CA ASP A 372 -11.01 0.90 12.84
C ASP A 372 -12.27 1.79 12.79
N ALA A 373 -12.31 2.86 13.59
CA ALA A 373 -13.40 3.84 13.53
C ALA A 373 -13.51 4.51 12.15
N LYS A 374 -12.39 4.83 11.48
CA LYS A 374 -12.39 5.37 10.11
C LYS A 374 -12.92 4.34 9.09
N TYR A 375 -12.61 3.05 9.27
CA TYR A 375 -13.26 1.97 8.50
C TYR A 375 -14.75 1.81 8.81
N GLY A 376 -15.17 2.14 10.03
CA GLY A 376 -16.58 2.32 10.38
C GLY A 376 -17.25 3.42 9.54
N HIS A 377 -16.56 4.56 9.35
CA HIS A 377 -17.10 5.75 8.68
C HIS A 377 -17.01 5.73 7.15
N GLN A 378 -16.17 4.89 6.53
CA GLN A 378 -16.14 4.84 5.07
C GLN A 378 -17.51 4.46 4.48
N GLN A 379 -17.83 4.99 3.30
CA GLN A 379 -19.16 4.94 2.70
C GLN A 379 -19.27 3.95 1.52
N LEU A 380 -18.20 3.24 1.18
CA LEU A 380 -18.11 2.38 0.01
C LEU A 380 -18.68 0.98 0.26
N ASN A 381 -18.45 0.41 1.45
CA ASN A 381 -18.90 -0.93 1.80
C ASN A 381 -19.47 -0.96 3.22
N MET A 382 -20.81 -1.00 3.34
CA MET A 382 -21.48 -1.01 4.63
C MET A 382 -21.16 -2.24 5.47
N ASN A 383 -20.85 -3.40 4.86
CA ASN A 383 -20.50 -4.60 5.61
C ASN A 383 -19.18 -4.42 6.36
N ILE A 384 -18.21 -3.74 5.74
CA ILE A 384 -16.95 -3.36 6.40
C ILE A 384 -17.23 -2.41 7.57
N SER A 385 -18.11 -1.41 7.38
CA SER A 385 -18.49 -0.50 8.46
C SER A 385 -19.11 -1.22 9.67
N LEU A 386 -20.00 -2.18 9.43
CA LEU A 386 -20.62 -2.98 10.48
C LEU A 386 -19.61 -3.92 11.15
N ALA A 387 -18.69 -4.50 10.39
CA ALA A 387 -17.63 -5.34 10.93
C ALA A 387 -16.67 -4.53 11.82
N ALA A 388 -16.26 -3.33 11.40
CA ALA A 388 -15.45 -2.41 12.19
C ALA A 388 -16.13 -2.02 13.51
N VAL A 389 -17.43 -1.71 13.50
CA VAL A 389 -18.19 -1.48 14.75
C VAL A 389 -18.10 -2.69 15.70
N GLY A 390 -18.09 -3.91 15.16
CA GLY A 390 -17.88 -5.13 15.94
C GLY A 390 -16.44 -5.26 16.48
N LEU A 391 -15.44 -4.85 15.71
CA LEU A 391 -14.03 -4.88 16.14
C LEU A 391 -13.73 -3.87 17.26
N LEU A 392 -14.42 -2.73 17.29
CA LEU A 392 -14.36 -1.80 18.44
C LEU A 392 -14.79 -2.46 19.77
N TRP A 393 -15.75 -3.41 19.73
CA TRP A 393 -16.08 -4.23 20.91
C TRP A 393 -14.89 -5.13 21.31
N ASP A 394 -14.28 -5.83 20.35
CA ASP A 394 -13.14 -6.70 20.62
C ASP A 394 -11.95 -5.94 21.23
N ILE A 395 -11.67 -4.74 20.73
CA ILE A 395 -10.63 -3.86 21.30
C ILE A 395 -11.02 -3.45 22.74
N SER A 396 -12.29 -3.17 22.99
CA SER A 396 -12.74 -2.81 24.34
C SER A 396 -12.56 -3.93 25.36
N ASP A 397 -12.79 -5.19 24.98
CA ASP A 397 -12.54 -6.35 25.83
C ASP A 397 -11.04 -6.51 26.13
N PHE A 398 -10.18 -6.27 25.14
CA PHE A 398 -8.74 -6.26 25.33
C PHE A 398 -8.26 -5.17 26.30
N VAL A 399 -8.73 -3.92 26.12
CA VAL A 399 -8.38 -2.78 27.01
C VAL A 399 -8.86 -3.02 28.44
N SER A 400 -10.02 -3.65 28.61
CA SER A 400 -10.51 -4.10 29.92
C SER A 400 -9.56 -5.11 30.56
N GLY A 401 -9.07 -6.09 29.80
CA GLY A 401 -8.06 -7.05 30.24
C GLY A 401 -6.78 -6.40 30.76
N ILE A 402 -6.27 -5.36 30.06
CA ILE A 402 -5.09 -4.60 30.51
C ILE A 402 -5.37 -3.85 31.82
N SER A 403 -6.57 -3.27 31.95
CA SER A 403 -6.98 -2.47 33.11
C SER A 403 -6.90 -3.26 34.43
N HIS A 404 -7.21 -4.56 34.38
CA HIS A 404 -7.16 -5.46 35.54
C HIS A 404 -5.75 -5.85 35.97
N VAL A 405 -4.77 -5.83 35.06
CA VAL A 405 -3.39 -6.28 35.32
C VAL A 405 -2.47 -5.10 35.66
N GLY A 406 -2.69 -3.94 35.03
CA GLY A 406 -1.76 -2.80 35.07
C GLY A 406 -2.03 -1.73 36.14
N GLY A 407 -3.16 -1.78 36.84
CA GLY A 407 -3.53 -0.80 37.87
C GLY A 407 -3.67 0.63 37.35
N GLY A 408 -4.90 1.03 37.00
CA GLY A 408 -5.35 2.44 36.96
C GLY A 408 -4.46 3.47 36.24
N ASN A 409 -3.80 3.09 35.14
CA ASN A 409 -2.94 3.94 34.33
C ASN A 409 -3.74 5.01 33.56
N GLU A 410 -3.32 6.27 33.59
CA GLU A 410 -3.96 7.39 32.86
C GLU A 410 -4.07 7.12 31.36
N ASN A 411 -3.11 6.39 30.77
CA ASN A 411 -3.13 6.01 29.36
C ASN A 411 -4.32 5.10 29.01
N VAL A 412 -4.74 4.24 29.95
CA VAL A 412 -5.88 3.34 29.76
C VAL A 412 -7.20 4.10 29.84
N GLU A 413 -7.28 5.11 30.73
CA GLU A 413 -8.44 6.01 30.79
C GLU A 413 -8.60 6.82 29.49
N GLN A 414 -7.50 7.32 28.92
CA GLN A 414 -7.54 7.98 27.61
C GLN A 414 -8.00 7.04 26.50
N MET A 415 -7.54 5.79 26.50
CA MET A 415 -7.99 4.78 25.54
C MET A 415 -9.51 4.56 25.59
N TRP A 416 -10.08 4.48 26.79
CA TRP A 416 -11.53 4.36 26.95
C TRP A 416 -12.27 5.56 26.35
N LEU A 417 -11.80 6.78 26.62
CA LEU A 417 -12.39 7.98 26.04
C LEU A 417 -12.31 7.98 24.51
N VAL A 418 -11.21 7.51 23.92
CA VAL A 418 -11.06 7.37 22.46
C VAL A 418 -12.06 6.37 21.90
N ILE A 419 -12.19 5.18 22.50
CA ILE A 419 -13.16 4.14 22.07
C ILE A 419 -14.59 4.69 22.12
N TYR A 420 -14.98 5.32 23.23
CA TYR A 420 -16.32 5.88 23.39
C TYR A 420 -16.58 7.02 22.42
N ASN A 421 -15.60 7.89 22.19
CA ASN A 421 -15.70 8.96 21.20
C ASN A 421 -15.91 8.39 19.79
N CYS A 422 -15.08 7.42 19.37
CA CYS A 422 -15.21 6.74 18.08
C CYS A 422 -16.58 6.08 17.87
N LEU A 423 -17.09 5.36 18.88
CA LEU A 423 -18.43 4.76 18.85
C LEU A 423 -19.53 5.83 18.79
N SER A 424 -19.36 6.95 19.49
CA SER A 424 -20.33 8.05 19.49
C SER A 424 -20.42 8.77 18.15
N GLU A 425 -19.30 8.94 17.43
CA GLU A 425 -19.30 9.50 16.07
C GLU A 425 -19.99 8.54 15.08
N LEU A 426 -19.84 7.22 15.26
CA LEU A 426 -20.57 6.23 14.46
C LEU A 426 -22.08 6.23 14.76
N CYS A 427 -22.52 6.69 15.93
CA CYS A 427 -23.96 6.83 16.25
C CYS A 427 -24.65 7.93 15.44
N VAL A 428 -23.91 8.77 14.71
CA VAL A 428 -24.42 9.82 13.82
C VAL A 428 -24.05 9.58 12.35
N ASP A 429 -23.63 8.36 11.99
CA ASP A 429 -23.41 7.96 10.59
C ASP A 429 -24.67 8.15 9.72
N SER A 430 -24.51 8.46 8.44
CA SER A 430 -25.63 8.67 7.51
C SER A 430 -26.52 7.41 7.36
N ARG A 431 -25.95 6.21 7.52
CA ARG A 431 -26.60 4.93 7.28
C ARG A 431 -27.24 4.38 8.57
N PRO A 432 -28.57 4.15 8.60
CA PRO A 432 -29.26 3.66 9.80
C PRO A 432 -28.72 2.34 10.38
N PRO A 433 -28.32 1.33 9.58
CA PRO A 433 -27.77 0.10 10.12
C PRO A 433 -26.48 0.32 10.94
N VAL A 434 -25.60 1.22 10.47
CA VAL A 434 -24.33 1.54 11.15
C VAL A 434 -24.62 2.27 12.46
N ARG A 435 -25.48 3.30 12.44
CA ARG A 435 -25.90 4.01 13.68
C ARG A 435 -26.48 3.06 14.71
N LYS A 436 -27.36 2.15 14.28
CA LYS A 436 -27.98 1.16 15.17
C LYS A 436 -26.92 0.26 15.80
N SER A 437 -26.02 -0.29 14.99
CA SER A 437 -24.94 -1.16 15.48
C SER A 437 -24.02 -0.42 16.45
N ALA A 438 -23.59 0.79 16.10
CA ALA A 438 -22.69 1.60 16.92
C ALA A 438 -23.32 1.98 18.26
N CYS A 439 -24.61 2.35 18.26
CA CYS A 439 -25.32 2.65 19.50
C CYS A 439 -25.46 1.40 20.38
N ASP A 440 -25.74 0.24 19.80
CA ASP A 440 -25.85 -1.00 20.55
C ASP A 440 -24.50 -1.40 21.15
N THR A 441 -23.42 -1.31 20.37
CA THR A 441 -22.05 -1.54 20.85
C THR A 441 -21.68 -0.56 21.95
N LEU A 442 -21.89 0.76 21.77
CA LEU A 442 -21.60 1.79 22.78
C LEU A 442 -22.26 1.47 24.12
N LEU A 443 -23.56 1.17 24.11
CA LEU A 443 -24.31 0.87 25.33
C LEU A 443 -23.84 -0.42 25.99
N GLN A 444 -23.51 -1.44 25.20
CA GLN A 444 -22.94 -2.69 25.72
C GLN A 444 -21.56 -2.46 26.34
N THR A 445 -20.68 -1.72 25.67
CA THR A 445 -19.33 -1.42 26.15
C THR A 445 -19.36 -0.63 27.46
N VAL A 446 -20.24 0.38 27.56
CA VAL A 446 -20.44 1.13 28.82
C VAL A 446 -21.04 0.25 29.92
N ALA A 447 -22.00 -0.61 29.59
CA ALA A 447 -22.62 -1.50 30.57
C ALA A 447 -21.64 -2.56 31.12
N ALA A 448 -20.75 -3.07 30.28
CA ALA A 448 -19.74 -4.05 30.66
C ALA A 448 -18.59 -3.41 31.45
N HIS A 449 -18.02 -2.33 30.94
CA HIS A 449 -16.72 -1.82 31.38
C HIS A 449 -16.79 -0.46 32.09
N GLY A 450 -17.95 0.22 32.10
CA GLY A 450 -18.08 1.58 32.64
C GLY A 450 -17.82 1.71 34.15
N HIS A 451 -17.91 0.61 34.90
CA HIS A 451 -17.60 0.58 36.34
C HIS A 451 -16.09 0.74 36.64
N ILE A 452 -15.22 0.55 35.64
CA ILE A 452 -13.77 0.67 35.76
C ILE A 452 -13.34 2.15 35.76
N LEU A 453 -14.14 3.03 35.17
CA LEU A 453 -13.80 4.44 34.95
C LEU A 453 -13.88 5.27 36.24
N LYS A 454 -12.91 6.17 36.43
CA LYS A 454 -12.90 7.14 37.53
C LYS A 454 -13.97 8.22 37.34
N ALA A 455 -14.34 8.88 38.44
CA ALA A 455 -15.30 9.99 38.41
C ALA A 455 -14.88 11.13 37.45
N SER A 456 -13.59 11.49 37.41
CA SER A 456 -13.08 12.50 36.45
C SER A 456 -13.24 12.08 34.99
N THR A 457 -13.09 10.79 34.69
CA THR A 457 -13.29 10.24 33.34
C THR A 457 -14.78 10.24 32.99
N TRP A 458 -15.65 9.91 33.95
CA TRP A 458 -17.10 10.02 33.81
C TRP A 458 -17.57 11.45 33.50
N ASP A 459 -16.96 12.46 34.13
CA ASP A 459 -17.20 13.86 33.81
C ASP A 459 -16.94 14.16 32.33
N HIS A 460 -15.77 13.73 31.83
CA HIS A 460 -15.40 13.86 30.42
C HIS A 460 -16.33 13.06 29.49
N MET A 461 -16.65 11.82 29.84
CA MET A 461 -17.55 10.95 29.09
C MET A 461 -18.94 11.58 28.91
N VAL A 462 -19.49 12.20 29.95
CA VAL A 462 -20.79 12.86 29.88
C VAL A 462 -20.72 14.13 29.02
N TRP A 463 -19.76 15.03 29.31
CA TRP A 463 -19.70 16.36 28.70
C TRP A 463 -19.12 16.41 27.29
N LYS A 464 -18.19 15.50 26.97
CA LYS A 464 -17.44 15.53 25.71
C LYS A 464 -17.86 14.44 24.73
N ILE A 465 -18.58 13.42 25.19
CA ILE A 465 -18.97 12.28 24.35
C ILE A 465 -20.50 12.13 24.31
N LEU A 466 -21.15 11.81 25.44
CA LEU A 466 -22.57 11.48 25.44
C LEU A 466 -23.49 12.66 25.08
N PHE A 467 -23.31 13.83 25.71
CA PHE A 467 -24.14 14.99 25.39
C PHE A 467 -23.89 15.55 23.99
N PRO A 468 -22.62 15.71 23.53
CA PRO A 468 -22.36 16.10 22.14
C PRO A 468 -22.96 15.12 21.13
N MET A 469 -22.90 13.80 21.39
CA MET A 469 -23.57 12.80 20.54
C MET A 469 -25.08 13.02 20.47
N LEU A 470 -25.77 13.22 21.61
CA LEU A 470 -27.20 13.52 21.63
C LEU A 470 -27.53 14.82 20.90
N ASP A 471 -26.66 15.83 21.01
CA ASP A 471 -26.84 17.11 20.32
C ASP A 471 -26.72 16.96 18.80
N LYS A 472 -25.72 16.20 18.31
CA LYS A 472 -25.56 15.88 16.90
C LYS A 472 -26.77 15.10 16.36
N VAL A 473 -27.22 14.04 17.06
CA VAL A 473 -28.43 13.29 16.70
C VAL A 473 -29.66 14.20 16.64
N ARG A 474 -29.78 15.14 17.58
CA ARG A 474 -30.86 16.14 17.60
C ARG A 474 -30.82 17.02 16.34
N VAL A 475 -29.65 17.53 15.97
CA VAL A 475 -29.47 18.38 14.78
C VAL A 475 -29.84 17.61 13.51
N GLU A 476 -29.34 16.39 13.35
CA GLU A 476 -29.66 15.53 12.21
C GLU A 476 -31.16 15.22 12.13
N THR A 477 -31.80 14.91 13.27
CA THR A 477 -33.25 14.64 13.33
C THR A 477 -34.09 15.85 12.93
N LYS A 478 -33.66 17.06 13.32
CA LYS A 478 -34.34 18.31 12.96
C LYS A 478 -34.21 18.62 11.47
N ASN A 479 -33.08 18.28 10.87
CA ASN A 479 -32.77 18.54 9.46
C ASN A 479 -33.26 17.43 8.51
N ALA A 480 -33.65 16.28 9.05
CA ALA A 480 -34.03 15.09 8.29
C ALA A 480 -35.24 15.33 7.37
N SER A 481 -35.15 14.84 6.14
CA SER A 481 -36.22 14.98 5.15
C SER A 481 -37.47 14.19 5.52
N THR A 482 -38.65 14.80 5.34
CA THR A 482 -39.95 14.14 5.43
C THR A 482 -40.40 13.52 4.10
N LYS A 483 -39.63 13.71 3.02
CA LYS A 483 -39.87 13.05 1.73
C LYS A 483 -39.46 11.58 1.81
N LYS A 484 -40.12 10.73 1.01
CA LYS A 484 -39.73 9.32 0.88
C LYS A 484 -38.32 9.24 0.27
N ALA A 485 -37.46 8.42 0.86
CA ALA A 485 -36.10 8.22 0.38
C ALA A 485 -36.11 7.41 -0.93
N ASP A 486 -35.41 7.90 -1.96
CA ASP A 486 -35.21 7.14 -3.19
C ASP A 486 -34.24 5.98 -2.90
N SER A 487 -34.68 4.75 -3.17
CA SER A 487 -33.95 3.50 -2.90
C SER A 487 -32.58 3.40 -3.61
N SER A 488 -32.30 4.26 -4.60
CA SER A 488 -31.05 4.31 -5.36
C SER A 488 -29.93 5.11 -4.69
N ALA A 489 -30.22 5.98 -3.71
CA ALA A 489 -29.22 6.85 -3.07
C ALA A 489 -28.47 6.21 -1.90
N LEU A 490 -28.88 5.02 -1.44
CA LEU A 490 -28.39 4.36 -0.21
C LEU A 490 -27.40 3.20 -0.43
N GLY A 491 -26.89 3.01 -1.64
CA GLY A 491 -25.80 2.05 -1.91
C GLY A 491 -26.12 0.56 -1.64
N ALA A 492 -27.39 0.20 -1.49
CA ALA A 492 -27.82 -1.18 -1.20
C ALA A 492 -28.90 -1.63 -2.21
N PRO A 493 -28.55 -2.39 -3.27
CA PRO A 493 -29.50 -2.80 -4.30
C PRO A 493 -30.61 -3.76 -3.84
N ASN A 494 -30.54 -4.29 -2.60
CA ASN A 494 -31.43 -5.35 -2.10
C ASN A 494 -32.13 -5.04 -0.77
N MET A 495 -32.21 -3.78 -0.34
CA MET A 495 -32.97 -3.46 0.88
C MET A 495 -34.46 -3.36 0.56
N ILE A 496 -35.22 -4.40 0.89
CA ILE A 496 -36.69 -4.39 0.90
C ILE A 496 -37.14 -3.30 1.90
N LEU A 497 -37.61 -2.17 1.38
CA LEU A 497 -38.19 -1.10 2.18
C LEU A 497 -39.44 -1.64 2.89
N HIS A 498 -39.33 -1.88 4.20
CA HIS A 498 -40.50 -2.07 5.04
C HIS A 498 -41.27 -0.74 5.04
N HIS A 499 -42.50 -0.70 4.50
CA HIS A 499 -43.38 0.48 4.33
C HIS A 499 -43.57 1.40 5.57
N SER A 500 -43.01 1.03 6.73
CA SER A 500 -43.04 1.78 7.98
C SER A 500 -41.90 2.83 8.08
N ARG A 501 -40.80 2.69 7.32
CA ARG A 501 -39.53 3.43 7.50
C ARG A 501 -39.07 4.20 6.26
N ASP A 502 -40.03 4.71 5.50
CA ASP A 502 -39.79 5.23 4.15
C ASP A 502 -39.13 6.63 4.11
N THR A 503 -38.98 7.34 5.23
CA THR A 503 -38.43 8.71 5.27
C THR A 503 -37.22 8.82 6.20
N GLU A 504 -36.29 9.72 5.89
CA GLU A 504 -35.13 10.01 6.74
C GLU A 504 -35.56 10.46 8.14
N SER A 505 -36.61 11.28 8.22
CA SER A 505 -37.18 11.76 9.48
C SER A 505 -37.58 10.60 10.41
N LYS A 506 -38.18 9.51 9.91
CA LYS A 506 -38.52 8.34 10.73
C LYS A 506 -37.27 7.58 11.19
N GLN A 507 -36.26 7.47 10.34
CA GLN A 507 -35.00 6.77 10.69
C GLN A 507 -34.20 7.52 11.76
N TRP A 508 -34.20 8.85 11.69
CA TRP A 508 -33.56 9.70 12.70
C TRP A 508 -34.37 9.79 14.00
N ALA A 509 -35.70 9.76 13.92
CA ALA A 509 -36.55 9.63 15.11
C ALA A 509 -36.24 8.34 15.90
N GLU A 510 -36.12 7.21 15.22
CA GLU A 510 -35.71 5.94 15.85
C GLU A 510 -34.31 6.04 16.47
N THR A 511 -33.37 6.68 15.75
CA THR A 511 -32.00 6.91 16.24
C THR A 511 -32.02 7.75 17.51
N THR A 512 -32.86 8.80 17.55
CA THR A 512 -33.05 9.64 18.76
C THR A 512 -33.59 8.80 19.90
N VAL A 513 -34.67 8.04 19.70
CA VAL A 513 -35.26 7.20 20.75
C VAL A 513 -34.23 6.22 21.33
N ARG A 514 -33.41 5.62 20.47
CA ARG A 514 -32.39 4.65 20.88
C ARG A 514 -31.25 5.29 21.65
N THR A 515 -30.61 6.32 21.08
CA THR A 515 -29.45 6.99 21.70
C THR A 515 -29.85 7.69 22.99
N PHE A 516 -30.97 8.42 23.00
CA PHE A 516 -31.51 9.07 24.19
C PHE A 516 -31.88 8.07 25.29
N GLY A 517 -32.63 7.02 24.94
CA GLY A 517 -32.97 5.96 25.89
C GLY A 517 -31.73 5.22 26.41
N GLY A 518 -30.70 5.09 25.57
CA GLY A 518 -29.40 4.55 25.94
C GLY A 518 -28.68 5.40 26.99
N VAL A 519 -28.57 6.71 26.77
CA VAL A 519 -27.95 7.63 27.74
C VAL A 519 -28.69 7.62 29.07
N VAL A 520 -30.03 7.59 29.07
CA VAL A 520 -30.81 7.47 30.33
C VAL A 520 -30.51 6.15 31.06
N LYS A 521 -30.32 5.04 30.34
CA LYS A 521 -29.89 3.77 30.96
C LYS A 521 -28.50 3.89 31.58
N ILE A 522 -27.55 4.51 30.89
CA ILE A 522 -26.19 4.76 31.41
C ILE A 522 -26.26 5.59 32.70
N PHE A 523 -27.00 6.70 32.68
CA PHE A 523 -27.17 7.58 33.84
C PHE A 523 -27.74 6.85 35.06
N ASN A 524 -28.68 5.93 34.84
CA ASN A 524 -29.22 5.11 35.93
C ASN A 524 -28.24 4.05 36.41
N ALA A 525 -27.59 3.34 35.49
CA ALA A 525 -26.63 2.28 35.83
C ALA A 525 -25.46 2.84 36.66
N GLN A 526 -24.97 4.02 36.30
CA GLN A 526 -23.79 4.66 36.87
C GLN A 526 -24.13 5.78 37.86
N ARG A 527 -25.38 5.80 38.35
CA ARG A 527 -25.91 6.88 39.20
C ARG A 527 -25.03 7.17 40.41
N ASN A 528 -24.53 6.12 41.09
CA ASN A 528 -23.72 6.28 42.29
C ASN A 528 -22.45 7.09 42.01
N THR A 529 -21.76 6.78 40.91
CA THR A 529 -20.56 7.51 40.46
C THR A 529 -20.89 8.92 39.96
N LEU A 530 -22.00 9.07 39.22
CA LEU A 530 -22.37 10.36 38.63
C LEU A 530 -22.79 11.40 39.68
N VAL A 531 -23.43 10.98 40.78
CA VAL A 531 -23.83 11.88 41.87
C VAL A 531 -22.63 12.50 42.59
N GLU A 532 -21.48 11.81 42.57
CA GLU A 532 -20.22 12.31 43.16
C GLU A 532 -19.53 13.38 42.30
N LEU A 533 -20.00 13.63 41.06
CA LEU A 533 -19.44 14.64 40.19
C LEU A 533 -19.74 16.05 40.70
N LYS A 534 -18.73 16.91 40.67
CA LYS A 534 -18.91 18.35 40.98
C LYS A 534 -19.90 19.03 40.03
N THR A 535 -20.02 18.55 38.79
CA THR A 535 -20.94 19.09 37.78
C THR A 535 -22.28 18.36 37.73
N PHE A 536 -22.59 17.47 38.69
CA PHE A 536 -23.77 16.60 38.61
C PHE A 536 -25.07 17.38 38.39
N GLU A 537 -25.25 18.51 39.09
CA GLU A 537 -26.44 19.35 38.94
C GLU A 537 -26.62 19.84 37.49
N GLU A 538 -25.54 20.28 36.84
CA GLU A 538 -25.55 20.73 35.45
C GLU A 538 -25.74 19.57 34.47
N CYS A 539 -25.18 18.39 34.76
CA CYS A 539 -25.44 17.17 34.00
C CYS A 539 -26.92 16.81 34.06
N TRP A 540 -27.52 16.85 35.26
CA TRP A 540 -28.93 16.54 35.47
C TRP A 540 -29.84 17.53 34.74
N LYS A 541 -29.60 18.83 34.86
CA LYS A 541 -30.33 19.87 34.12
C LYS A 541 -30.22 19.66 32.60
N THR A 542 -29.04 19.33 32.11
CA THR A 542 -28.82 19.10 30.67
C THR A 542 -29.61 17.89 30.17
N LEU A 543 -29.62 16.78 30.93
CA LEU A 543 -30.43 15.61 30.59
C LEU A 543 -31.94 15.91 30.60
N LEU A 544 -32.40 16.72 31.56
CA LEU A 544 -33.80 17.18 31.60
C LEU A 544 -34.16 18.05 30.39
N LYS A 545 -33.26 18.93 29.93
CA LYS A 545 -33.47 19.71 28.69
C LYS A 545 -33.60 18.81 27.46
N PHE A 546 -32.85 17.71 27.39
CA PHE A 546 -33.04 16.71 26.33
C PHE A 546 -34.40 16.01 26.44
N ILE A 547 -34.86 15.67 27.65
CA ILE A 547 -36.20 15.10 27.87
C ILE A 547 -37.28 16.06 27.40
N GLU A 548 -37.20 17.33 27.80
CA GLU A 548 -38.14 18.36 27.40
C GLU A 548 -38.18 18.53 25.88
N TYR A 549 -37.01 18.59 25.24
CA TYR A 549 -36.92 18.65 23.77
C TYR A 549 -37.58 17.44 23.10
N VAL A 550 -37.23 16.21 23.49
CA VAL A 550 -37.77 15.00 22.85
C VAL A 550 -39.28 14.86 23.12
N ALA A 551 -39.75 15.25 24.31
CA ALA A 551 -41.17 15.26 24.68
C ALA A 551 -41.99 16.31 23.90
N GLY A 552 -41.37 17.44 23.56
CA GLY A 552 -42.00 18.54 22.83
C GLY A 552 -42.03 18.38 21.31
N THR A 553 -41.55 17.25 20.77
CA THR A 553 -41.60 17.01 19.32
C THR A 553 -42.99 16.57 18.85
N ASP A 554 -43.30 16.85 17.57
CA ASP A 554 -44.55 16.40 16.94
C ASP A 554 -44.56 14.88 16.62
N ASN A 555 -43.45 14.18 16.88
CA ASN A 555 -43.34 12.75 16.65
C ASN A 555 -43.79 11.97 17.89
N SER A 556 -44.93 11.28 17.79
CA SER A 556 -45.53 10.55 18.91
C SER A 556 -44.64 9.44 19.48
N GLU A 557 -43.80 8.80 18.67
CA GLU A 557 -42.86 7.77 19.14
C GLU A 557 -41.77 8.38 20.02
N MET A 558 -41.21 9.51 19.57
CA MET A 558 -40.21 10.27 20.32
C MET A 558 -40.79 10.79 21.62
N SER A 559 -41.95 11.45 21.58
CA SER A 559 -42.56 12.04 22.77
C SER A 559 -42.96 10.98 23.79
N LEU A 560 -43.50 9.83 23.35
CA LEU A 560 -43.77 8.70 24.24
C LEU A 560 -42.47 8.11 24.83
N ALA A 561 -41.41 8.00 24.04
CA ALA A 561 -40.11 7.54 24.52
C ALA A 561 -39.52 8.51 25.56
N ALA A 562 -39.67 9.82 25.38
CA ALA A 562 -39.22 10.83 26.33
C ALA A 562 -39.88 10.62 27.70
N LEU A 563 -41.21 10.51 27.75
CA LEU A 563 -41.96 10.30 28.98
C LEU A 563 -41.60 8.97 29.66
N LYS A 564 -41.46 7.89 28.89
CA LYS A 564 -41.01 6.58 29.42
C LYS A 564 -39.61 6.66 30.01
N ASN A 565 -38.70 7.36 29.35
CA ASN A 565 -37.33 7.50 29.83
C ASN A 565 -37.24 8.49 31.01
N PHE A 566 -38.09 9.52 31.09
CA PHE A 566 -38.19 10.38 32.27
C PHE A 566 -38.66 9.58 33.49
N GLN A 567 -39.69 8.75 33.33
CA GLN A 567 -40.12 7.83 34.39
C GLN A 567 -38.98 6.89 34.81
N LYS A 568 -38.25 6.30 33.85
CA LYS A 568 -37.08 5.46 34.16
C LYS A 568 -35.98 6.24 34.85
N LEU A 569 -35.73 7.50 34.49
CA LEU A 569 -34.72 8.34 35.12
C LEU A 569 -35.07 8.61 36.59
N LEU A 570 -36.34 8.85 36.91
CA LEU A 570 -36.78 9.08 38.29
C LEU A 570 -36.75 7.80 39.13
N PHE A 571 -37.26 6.69 38.60
CA PHE A 571 -37.50 5.45 39.37
C PHE A 571 -36.50 4.33 39.10
N GLY A 572 -35.50 4.56 38.25
CA GLY A 572 -34.48 3.57 37.89
C GLY A 572 -33.58 3.21 39.08
N ARG A 573 -33.24 1.92 39.20
CA ARG A 573 -32.31 1.41 40.21
C ARG A 573 -30.86 1.52 39.70
N ALA A 574 -29.94 1.89 40.58
CA ALA A 574 -28.50 1.81 40.32
C ALA A 574 -28.06 0.34 40.27
N GLN A 575 -27.00 0.03 39.50
CA GLN A 575 -26.33 -1.27 39.63
C GLN A 575 -25.65 -1.32 41.01
N THR A 576 -26.09 -2.24 41.87
CA THR A 576 -25.38 -2.57 43.10
C THR A 576 -24.12 -3.35 42.72
N ALA A 577 -22.94 -2.94 43.21
CA ALA A 577 -21.71 -3.71 43.08
C ALA A 577 -21.97 -5.16 43.50
N ALA A 578 -21.51 -6.13 42.72
CA ALA A 578 -21.74 -7.53 43.00
C ALA A 578 -21.15 -7.90 44.37
N ASP A 579 -22.00 -8.29 45.33
CA ASP A 579 -21.56 -8.93 46.56
C ASP A 579 -20.80 -10.22 46.20
N PRO A 580 -19.57 -10.43 46.71
CA PRO A 580 -18.88 -11.70 46.53
C PRO A 580 -19.69 -12.78 47.25
N LYS A 581 -20.28 -13.68 46.46
CA LYS A 581 -21.10 -14.82 46.91
C LYS A 581 -20.65 -15.35 48.27
N GLU A 582 -21.47 -15.14 49.30
CA GLU A 582 -21.42 -15.94 50.51
C GLU A 582 -21.54 -17.42 50.10
N LYS A 583 -20.44 -18.16 50.24
CA LYS A 583 -20.49 -19.61 50.31
C LYS A 583 -21.39 -19.96 51.49
N LYS A 584 -22.64 -20.35 51.20
CA LYS A 584 -23.45 -21.10 52.17
C LYS A 584 -22.69 -22.37 52.50
N ASN A 585 -21.99 -22.36 53.64
CA ASN A 585 -21.62 -23.56 54.35
C ASN A 585 -22.90 -24.27 54.77
N GLY A 586 -23.20 -25.38 54.10
CA GLY A 586 -24.14 -26.38 54.59
C GLY A 586 -23.36 -27.51 55.26
N GLU A 587 -23.14 -27.39 56.58
CA GLU A 587 -23.23 -28.51 57.51
C GLU A 587 -24.72 -28.93 57.56
N ALA A 588 -25.19 -30.16 57.73
CA ALA A 588 -24.70 -31.49 58.14
C ALA A 588 -25.90 -32.47 57.88
N PRO A 589 -25.91 -33.78 58.22
CA PRO A 589 -24.90 -34.62 58.86
C PRO A 589 -24.36 -35.79 58.01
#